data_AF-A0A847WH75-F1
#
_entry.id   AF-A0A847WH75-F1
#
_cell.length_a   1.000
_cell.length_b   1.000
_cell.length_c   1.000
_cell.angle_alpha   90.00
_cell.angle_beta   90.00
_cell.angle_gamma   90.00
#
_symmetry.space_group_name_H-M   'P 1'
#
loop_
_entity.id
_entity.type
_entity.pdbx_description
1 polymer ?
#
loop_
_entity_poly.entity_id
_entity_poly.type
_entity_poly.pdbx_seq_one_letter_code
_entity_poly.pdbx_strand_id
1 'polypeptide(L)'
;MKITFPHMGNIHIAVKVFFDAMGVDYVIPPMNNGQALEIGAIYSPEEMCLPYKIMIGNYMQAIEQGANTVVIVGSCGPCRFGEYCELQINLLKKLGHEVKFIVLDNPKEIGKEEVFKRIGLLVQGSKKNKYENVKAALKGIKAMNLLDEIEKKAYWFAGYEGNKGECKKILYRCRQEVVSTEDSDQALKILTKYKKAIHNVKLDYSKEPLKVAIIGEIYTVIEPFSNQYIEERLMDYGVSSIRTLTPSWWVKDMALKAVHLNSIKLRRASKEYLALGIGGHATECIGEAVLATKAKYDGAIQIFPVGCMPEIVSKAILPTISKEKNFPIMTLVMDEMTGEGGYATRVEAFLDLLERRKERCII
;
A
#
# COMPACT_ATOMS: atom_id res chain seq x y z
N MET A 1 10.91 -10.98 23.77
CA MET A 1 10.29 -11.25 22.44
C MET A 1 10.61 -10.04 21.59
N LYS A 2 11.18 -10.23 20.39
CA LYS A 2 11.50 -9.13 19.48
C LYS A 2 10.67 -9.28 18.21
N ILE A 3 9.70 -8.38 18.04
CA ILE A 3 8.67 -8.49 17.00
C ILE A 3 9.15 -7.87 15.69
N THR A 4 8.81 -8.46 14.54
CA THR A 4 8.92 -7.84 13.22
C THR A 4 7.61 -7.97 12.44
N PHE A 5 7.53 -7.27 11.32
CA PHE A 5 6.37 -7.22 10.42
C PHE A 5 6.87 -6.84 9.02
N PRO A 6 6.17 -7.25 7.95
CA PRO A 6 6.58 -6.91 6.59
C PRO A 6 6.26 -5.46 6.25
N HIS A 7 6.99 -4.90 5.28
CA HIS A 7 6.61 -3.63 4.66
C HIS A 7 5.39 -3.82 3.76
N MET A 8 4.39 -2.95 3.94
CA MET A 8 3.13 -2.91 3.23
C MET A 8 2.67 -1.44 3.16
N GLY A 9 3.42 -0.62 2.41
CA GLY A 9 3.25 0.83 2.45
C GLY A 9 3.46 1.39 3.86
N ASN A 10 2.57 2.27 4.31
CA ASN A 10 2.70 2.98 5.60
C ASN A 10 2.34 2.17 6.85
N ILE A 11 2.04 0.86 6.73
CA ILE A 11 1.71 0.03 7.90
C ILE A 11 2.84 0.05 8.93
N HIS A 12 4.11 0.07 8.48
CA HIS A 12 5.26 0.09 9.39
C HIS A 12 5.23 1.28 10.36
N ILE A 13 4.73 2.45 9.95
CA ILE A 13 4.58 3.63 10.81
C ILE A 13 3.50 3.41 11.88
N ALA A 14 2.39 2.78 11.49
CA ALA A 14 1.30 2.46 12.41
C ALA A 14 1.80 1.53 13.52
N VAL A 15 2.51 0.48 13.11
CA VAL A 15 3.02 -0.56 14.00
C VAL A 15 4.15 -0.03 14.88
N LYS A 16 5.05 0.78 14.31
CA LYS A 16 6.09 1.51 15.04
C LYS A 16 5.49 2.35 16.18
N VAL A 17 4.58 3.27 15.84
CA VAL A 17 3.95 4.18 16.83
C VAL A 17 3.18 3.39 17.89
N PHE A 18 2.56 2.27 17.51
CA PHE A 18 1.93 1.35 18.46
C PHE A 18 2.95 0.74 19.42
N PHE A 19 4.02 0.11 18.93
CA PHE A 19 4.99 -0.57 19.78
C PHE A 19 5.84 0.39 20.62
N ASP A 20 6.20 1.56 20.10
CA ASP A 20 6.79 2.67 20.87
C ASP A 20 5.88 3.05 22.04
N ALA A 21 4.58 3.23 21.76
CA ALA A 21 3.60 3.52 22.79
C ALA A 21 3.38 2.35 23.73
N MET A 22 3.71 1.11 23.35
CA MET A 22 3.58 -0.07 24.21
C MET A 22 4.83 -0.38 25.03
N GLY A 23 6.00 0.15 24.66
CA GLY A 23 7.29 -0.23 25.23
C GLY A 23 7.63 -1.69 24.98
N VAL A 24 7.29 -2.20 23.78
CA VAL A 24 7.58 -3.58 23.34
C VAL A 24 8.69 -3.53 22.31
N ASP A 25 9.69 -4.39 22.41
CA ASP A 25 10.79 -4.43 21.47
C ASP A 25 10.35 -4.95 20.09
N TYR A 26 10.76 -4.23 19.05
CA TYR A 26 10.49 -4.59 17.67
C TYR A 26 11.70 -4.29 16.77
N VAL A 27 11.67 -4.84 15.56
CA VAL A 27 12.57 -4.58 14.45
C VAL A 27 11.72 -4.15 13.27
N ILE A 28 12.01 -2.99 12.70
CA ILE A 28 11.54 -2.64 11.37
C ILE A 28 12.59 -3.19 10.40
N PRO A 29 12.24 -4.10 9.48
CA PRO A 29 13.18 -4.51 8.45
C PRO A 29 13.65 -3.30 7.63
N PRO A 30 14.83 -3.34 6.99
CA PRO A 30 15.23 -2.31 6.05
C PRO A 30 14.11 -2.03 5.04
N MET A 31 13.96 -0.78 4.59
CA MET A 31 13.02 -0.47 3.51
C MET A 31 13.28 -1.39 2.33
N ASN A 32 12.21 -1.83 1.67
CA ASN A 32 12.30 -2.75 0.54
C ASN A 32 13.34 -2.29 -0.48
N ASN A 33 14.18 -3.22 -0.88
CA ASN A 33 15.36 -2.98 -1.72
C ASN A 33 15.67 -4.24 -2.55
N GLY A 34 16.61 -4.11 -3.48
CA GLY A 34 17.04 -5.21 -4.35
C GLY A 34 17.50 -6.45 -3.58
N GLN A 35 18.20 -6.29 -2.46
CA GLN A 35 18.66 -7.40 -1.63
C GLN A 35 17.48 -8.17 -0.99
N ALA A 36 16.47 -7.46 -0.47
CA ALA A 36 15.27 -8.11 0.08
C ALA A 36 14.53 -8.91 -1.01
N LEU A 37 14.42 -8.35 -2.21
CA LEU A 37 13.81 -9.04 -3.35
C LEU A 37 14.62 -10.26 -3.80
N GLU A 38 15.95 -10.14 -3.87
CA GLU A 38 16.86 -11.22 -4.24
C GLU A 38 16.75 -12.40 -3.26
N ILE A 39 16.82 -12.14 -1.95
CA ILE A 39 16.59 -13.16 -0.91
C ILE A 39 15.22 -13.82 -1.11
N GLY A 40 14.19 -13.00 -1.31
CA GLY A 40 12.83 -13.46 -1.57
C GLY A 40 12.72 -14.38 -2.79
N ALA A 41 13.34 -14.01 -3.89
CA ALA A 41 13.32 -14.75 -5.15
C ALA A 41 14.08 -16.08 -5.07
N ILE A 42 15.20 -16.13 -4.34
CA ILE A 42 16.00 -17.35 -4.16
C ILE A 42 15.21 -18.44 -3.41
N TYR A 43 14.50 -18.06 -2.34
CA TYR A 43 13.87 -19.04 -1.44
C TYR A 43 12.39 -19.29 -1.71
N SER A 44 11.70 -18.37 -2.38
CA SER A 44 10.28 -18.54 -2.68
C SER A 44 10.06 -19.40 -3.92
N PRO A 45 8.95 -20.15 -4.01
CA PRO A 45 8.55 -20.77 -5.26
C PRO A 45 8.39 -19.72 -6.38
N GLU A 46 8.84 -20.06 -7.59
CA GLU A 46 8.86 -19.15 -8.74
C GLU A 46 7.50 -18.51 -9.01
N GLU A 47 6.43 -19.31 -8.92
CA GLU A 47 5.05 -18.90 -9.19
C GLU A 47 4.47 -17.94 -8.14
N MET A 48 5.14 -17.74 -6.99
CA MET A 48 4.67 -16.81 -5.97
C MET A 48 4.76 -15.37 -6.46
N CYS A 49 3.70 -14.60 -6.26
CA CYS A 49 3.70 -13.22 -6.71
C CYS A 49 4.64 -12.34 -5.86
N LEU A 50 5.07 -11.24 -6.47
CA LEU A 50 6.08 -10.32 -5.94
C LEU A 50 5.91 -9.95 -4.45
N PRO A 51 4.70 -9.67 -3.92
CA PRO A 51 4.53 -9.37 -2.50
C PRO A 51 5.04 -10.47 -1.57
N TYR A 52 4.83 -11.74 -1.92
CA TYR A 52 5.31 -12.86 -1.12
C TYR A 52 6.84 -12.86 -1.01
N LYS A 53 7.51 -12.70 -2.15
CA LYS A 53 8.98 -12.70 -2.26
C LYS A 53 9.56 -11.56 -1.41
N ILE A 54 9.04 -10.34 -1.56
CA ILE A 54 9.48 -9.17 -0.78
C ILE A 54 9.28 -9.39 0.73
N MET A 55 8.13 -9.94 1.14
CA MET A 55 7.87 -10.26 2.56
C MET A 55 8.88 -11.25 3.14
N ILE A 56 9.26 -12.29 2.39
CA ILE A 56 10.31 -13.23 2.82
C ILE A 56 11.63 -12.50 3.04
N GLY A 57 12.04 -11.63 2.11
CA GLY A 57 13.23 -10.79 2.27
C GLY A 57 13.19 -9.93 3.53
N ASN A 58 12.04 -9.30 3.81
CA ASN A 58 11.84 -8.51 5.02
C ASN A 58 12.02 -9.35 6.29
N TYR A 59 11.44 -10.55 6.32
CA TYR A 59 11.57 -11.42 7.49
C TYR A 59 13.01 -11.84 7.71
N MET A 60 13.71 -12.29 6.66
CA MET A 60 15.11 -12.71 6.74
C MET A 60 16.00 -11.60 7.29
N GLN A 61 15.89 -10.39 6.74
CA GLN A 61 16.65 -9.23 7.21
C GLN A 61 16.32 -8.83 8.65
N ALA A 62 15.06 -8.99 9.08
CA ALA A 62 14.68 -8.73 10.47
C ALA A 62 15.15 -9.82 11.43
N ILE A 63 15.15 -11.08 11.01
CA ILE A 63 15.65 -12.23 11.78
C ILE A 63 17.15 -12.08 12.03
N GLU A 64 17.93 -11.63 11.04
CA GLU A 64 19.36 -11.30 11.19
C GLU A 64 19.59 -10.21 12.25
N GLN A 65 18.64 -9.29 12.42
CA GLN A 65 18.65 -8.26 13.47
C GLN A 65 18.08 -8.74 14.81
N GLY A 66 17.85 -10.05 14.95
CA GLY A 66 17.40 -10.72 16.18
C GLY A 66 15.89 -10.76 16.37
N ALA A 67 15.07 -10.48 15.34
CA ALA A 67 13.64 -10.71 15.43
C ALA A 67 13.32 -12.21 15.53
N ASN A 68 12.45 -12.58 16.47
CA ASN A 68 12.03 -13.97 16.68
C ASN A 68 10.52 -14.18 16.63
N THR A 69 9.77 -13.11 16.38
CA THR A 69 8.32 -13.16 16.18
C THR A 69 7.93 -12.30 14.97
N VAL A 70 7.19 -12.84 14.02
CA VAL A 70 6.59 -12.10 12.89
C VAL A 70 5.12 -11.86 13.18
N VAL A 71 4.65 -10.63 12.94
CA VAL A 71 3.24 -10.26 12.96
C VAL A 71 2.78 -9.97 11.55
N ILE A 72 1.71 -10.63 11.13
CA ILE A 72 1.10 -10.46 9.82
C ILE A 72 -0.42 -10.56 9.93
N VAL A 73 -1.12 -9.83 9.07
CA VAL A 73 -2.57 -9.97 8.92
C VAL A 73 -2.87 -11.16 8.01
N GLY A 74 -3.73 -12.05 8.46
CA GLY A 74 -4.23 -13.14 7.63
C GLY A 74 -5.33 -12.66 6.70
N SER A 75 -5.65 -13.46 5.69
CA SER A 75 -6.78 -13.21 4.79
C SER A 75 -7.53 -14.51 4.53
N CYS A 76 -8.85 -14.42 4.39
CA CYS A 76 -9.70 -15.53 3.94
C CYS A 76 -10.22 -15.31 2.51
N GLY A 77 -9.61 -14.38 1.77
CA GLY A 77 -9.99 -14.09 0.37
C GLY A 77 -9.43 -15.12 -0.60
N PRO A 78 -10.03 -15.29 -1.79
CA PRO A 78 -9.68 -16.37 -2.73
C PRO A 78 -8.33 -16.17 -3.44
N CYS A 79 -7.57 -15.14 -3.08
CA CYS A 79 -6.24 -14.91 -3.62
C CYS A 79 -5.19 -15.62 -2.76
N ARG A 80 -4.00 -15.84 -3.33
CA ARG A 80 -2.92 -16.57 -2.67
C ARG A 80 -2.49 -15.96 -1.32
N PHE A 81 -2.74 -14.68 -1.07
CA PHE A 81 -2.48 -14.03 0.23
C PHE A 81 -3.12 -14.78 1.42
N GLY A 82 -4.24 -15.47 1.21
CA GLY A 82 -4.85 -16.28 2.28
C GLY A 82 -3.99 -17.45 2.75
N GLU A 83 -3.11 -17.96 1.89
CA GLU A 83 -2.21 -19.07 2.18
C GLU A 83 -0.79 -18.60 2.55
N TYR A 84 -0.52 -17.29 2.51
CA TYR A 84 0.84 -16.77 2.73
C TYR A 84 1.39 -17.18 4.08
N CYS A 85 0.61 -17.06 5.15
CA CYS A 85 1.10 -17.28 6.50
C CYS A 85 1.64 -18.71 6.67
N GLU A 86 0.88 -19.72 6.26
CA GLU A 86 1.30 -21.12 6.35
C GLU A 86 2.48 -21.43 5.44
N LEU A 87 2.50 -20.90 4.22
CA LEU A 87 3.61 -21.09 3.29
C LEU A 87 4.91 -20.43 3.81
N GLN A 88 4.81 -19.22 4.37
CA GLN A 88 5.94 -18.48 4.94
C GLN A 88 6.49 -19.17 6.19
N ILE A 89 5.60 -19.63 7.09
CA ILE A 89 5.98 -20.42 8.28
C ILE A 89 6.74 -21.68 7.86
N ASN A 90 6.19 -22.44 6.91
CA ASN A 90 6.81 -23.68 6.43
C ASN A 90 8.14 -23.43 5.73
N LEU A 91 8.25 -22.36 4.94
CA LEU A 91 9.50 -21.97 4.29
C LEU A 91 10.57 -21.62 5.32
N LEU A 92 10.29 -20.72 6.26
CA LEU A 92 11.27 -20.31 7.27
C LEU A 92 11.72 -21.48 8.15
N LYS A 93 10.81 -22.38 8.53
CA LYS A 93 11.17 -23.63 9.24
C LYS A 93 12.13 -24.50 8.43
N LYS A 94 11.87 -24.69 7.12
CA LYS A 94 12.76 -25.46 6.23
C LYS A 94 14.15 -24.82 6.09
N LEU A 95 14.24 -23.50 6.19
CA LEU A 95 15.50 -22.76 6.19
C LEU A 95 16.21 -22.77 7.56
N GLY A 96 15.65 -23.44 8.57
CA GLY A 96 16.25 -23.53 9.91
C GLY A 96 15.97 -22.31 10.80
N HIS A 97 15.03 -21.44 10.43
CA HIS A 97 14.64 -20.30 11.25
C HIS A 97 13.47 -20.65 12.18
N GLU A 98 13.73 -20.64 13.48
CA GLU A 98 12.70 -20.80 14.52
C GLU A 98 12.05 -19.45 14.85
N VAL A 99 11.04 -19.07 14.06
CA VAL A 99 10.33 -17.79 14.21
C VAL A 99 8.86 -18.05 14.54
N LYS A 100 8.36 -17.38 15.57
CA LYS A 100 6.94 -17.44 15.94
C LYS A 100 6.12 -16.52 15.04
N PHE A 101 5.03 -17.03 14.47
CA PHE A 101 4.08 -16.19 13.74
C PHE A 101 2.87 -15.86 14.61
N ILE A 102 2.51 -14.57 14.65
CA ILE A 102 1.24 -14.08 15.20
C ILE A 102 0.41 -13.60 14.01
N VAL A 103 -0.51 -14.46 13.58
CA VAL A 103 -1.40 -14.17 12.44
C VAL A 103 -2.69 -13.54 12.96
N LEU A 104 -2.99 -12.34 12.49
CA LEU A 104 -4.23 -11.62 12.83
C LEU A 104 -5.30 -11.93 11.77
N ASP A 105 -6.03 -13.02 11.99
CA ASP A 105 -7.10 -13.48 11.11
C ASP A 105 -8.46 -12.82 11.40
N ASN A 106 -9.37 -12.98 10.45
CA ASN A 106 -10.75 -12.54 10.61
C ASN A 106 -11.45 -13.33 11.75
N PRO A 107 -12.13 -12.65 12.71
CA PRO A 107 -12.84 -13.32 13.80
C PRO A 107 -13.88 -14.36 13.38
N LYS A 108 -14.40 -14.28 12.14
CA LYS A 108 -15.35 -15.28 11.60
C LYS A 108 -14.71 -16.65 11.35
N GLU A 109 -13.39 -16.70 11.14
CA GLU A 109 -12.67 -17.92 10.76
C GLU A 109 -12.09 -18.64 11.98
N ILE A 110 -11.39 -17.90 12.84
CA ILE A 110 -10.67 -18.48 13.99
C ILE A 110 -11.41 -18.32 15.33
N GLY A 111 -12.54 -17.61 15.33
CA GLY A 111 -13.30 -17.29 16.53
C GLY A 111 -12.72 -16.10 17.31
N LYS A 112 -13.60 -15.38 18.03
CA LYS A 112 -13.23 -14.16 18.76
C LYS A 112 -12.19 -14.43 19.86
N GLU A 113 -12.29 -15.56 20.54
CA GLU A 113 -11.39 -15.91 21.65
C GLU A 113 -9.94 -16.07 21.19
N GLU A 114 -9.71 -16.77 20.07
CA GLU A 114 -8.38 -16.95 19.50
C GLU A 114 -7.82 -15.61 18.97
N VAL A 115 -8.66 -14.75 18.37
CA VAL A 115 -8.24 -13.38 17.99
C VAL A 115 -7.75 -12.62 19.22
N PHE A 116 -8.52 -12.59 20.32
CA PHE A 116 -8.13 -11.89 21.53
C PHE A 116 -6.86 -12.48 22.16
N LYS A 117 -6.69 -13.79 22.13
CA LYS A 117 -5.47 -14.46 22.59
C LYS A 117 -4.26 -14.04 21.76
N ARG A 118 -4.35 -14.04 20.43
CA ARG A 118 -3.26 -13.61 19.53
C ARG A 118 -2.93 -12.13 19.68
N ILE A 119 -3.93 -11.26 19.83
CA ILE A 119 -3.71 -9.85 20.16
C ILE A 119 -3.03 -9.71 21.54
N GLY A 120 -3.40 -10.54 22.51
CA GLY A 120 -2.77 -10.61 23.82
C GLY A 120 -1.26 -10.91 23.74
N LEU A 121 -0.83 -11.74 22.79
CA LEU A 121 0.58 -12.05 22.57
C LEU A 121 1.38 -10.81 22.14
N LEU A 122 0.79 -9.88 21.39
CA LEU A 122 1.47 -8.64 20.95
C LEU A 122 1.82 -7.73 22.11
N VAL A 123 1.05 -7.78 23.20
CA VAL A 123 1.15 -6.88 24.33
C VAL A 123 1.76 -7.55 25.57
N GLN A 124 2.14 -8.83 25.47
CA GLN A 124 2.64 -9.63 26.60
C GLN A 124 3.93 -9.05 27.23
N GLY A 125 4.75 -8.35 26.45
CA GLY A 125 5.95 -7.65 26.95
C GLY A 125 5.67 -6.28 27.56
N SER A 126 4.44 -5.77 27.49
CA SER A 126 4.09 -4.45 27.98
C SER A 126 3.61 -4.48 29.43
N LYS A 127 3.96 -3.44 30.20
CA LYS A 127 3.45 -3.21 31.56
C LYS A 127 2.11 -2.45 31.59
N LYS A 128 1.50 -2.22 30.43
CA LYS A 128 0.34 -1.35 30.24
C LYS A 128 -0.98 -2.06 30.50
N ASN A 129 -1.95 -1.28 30.98
CA ASN A 129 -3.31 -1.78 31.20
C ASN A 129 -4.14 -1.78 29.90
N LYS A 130 -5.34 -2.39 29.94
CA LYS A 130 -6.22 -2.50 28.77
C LYS A 130 -6.57 -1.15 28.12
N TYR A 131 -6.77 -0.10 28.92
CA TYR A 131 -7.09 1.23 28.42
C TYR A 131 -5.90 1.84 27.67
N GLU A 132 -4.69 1.70 28.22
CA GLU A 132 -3.47 2.15 27.60
C GLU A 132 -3.16 1.40 26.30
N ASN A 133 -3.46 0.10 26.23
CA ASN A 133 -3.31 -0.70 25.02
C ASN A 133 -4.21 -0.18 23.89
N VAL A 134 -5.47 0.11 24.21
CA VAL A 134 -6.41 0.72 23.24
C VAL A 134 -5.93 2.10 22.82
N LYS A 135 -5.45 2.92 23.76
CA LYS A 135 -4.89 4.25 23.45
C LYS A 135 -3.68 4.16 22.51
N ALA A 136 -2.78 3.20 22.73
CA ALA A 136 -1.63 2.95 21.87
C ALA A 136 -2.07 2.52 20.46
N ALA A 137 -3.05 1.62 20.34
CA ALA A 137 -3.58 1.20 19.05
C ALA A 137 -4.23 2.38 18.28
N LEU A 138 -4.98 3.23 18.99
CA LEU A 138 -5.55 4.45 18.42
C LEU A 138 -4.47 5.44 17.95
N LYS A 139 -3.34 5.55 18.66
CA LYS A 139 -2.18 6.36 18.20
C LYS A 139 -1.61 5.81 16.90
N GLY A 140 -1.39 4.50 16.79
CA GLY A 140 -0.90 3.85 15.55
C GLY A 140 -1.84 4.07 14.37
N ILE A 141 -3.15 3.86 14.56
CA ILE A 141 -4.17 4.14 13.55
C ILE A 141 -4.16 5.62 13.15
N LYS A 142 -4.05 6.54 14.12
CA LYS A 142 -3.98 7.99 13.85
C LYS A 142 -2.74 8.34 13.03
N ALA A 143 -1.59 7.76 13.35
CA ALA A 143 -0.34 8.01 12.64
C ALA A 143 -0.44 7.60 11.16
N MET A 144 -0.95 6.40 10.91
CA MET A 144 -1.21 5.90 9.54
C MET A 144 -2.18 6.78 8.77
N ASN A 145 -3.31 7.18 9.37
CA ASN A 145 -4.28 8.07 8.71
C ASN A 145 -3.66 9.43 8.35
N LEU A 146 -2.82 9.98 9.24
CA LEU A 146 -2.13 11.25 8.96
C LEU A 146 -1.14 11.11 7.81
N LEU A 147 -0.35 10.04 7.78
CA LEU A 147 0.64 9.83 6.73
C LEU A 147 -0.02 9.59 5.37
N ASP A 148 -1.04 8.73 5.31
CA ASP A 148 -1.80 8.50 4.07
C ASP A 148 -2.45 9.79 3.54
N GLU A 149 -2.92 10.68 4.43
CA GLU A 149 -3.45 11.99 4.04
C GLU A 149 -2.35 12.92 3.48
N ILE A 150 -1.18 12.93 4.11
CA ILE A 150 -0.02 13.70 3.64
C ILE A 150 0.40 13.22 2.25
N GLU A 151 0.54 11.91 2.05
CA GLU A 151 0.88 11.31 0.76
C GLU A 151 -0.13 11.68 -0.31
N LYS A 152 -1.43 11.46 -0.04
CA LYS A 152 -2.50 11.78 -0.98
C LYS A 152 -2.44 13.25 -1.42
N LYS A 153 -2.18 14.17 -0.50
CA LYS A 153 -2.05 15.60 -0.83
C LYS A 153 -0.76 15.90 -1.57
N ALA A 154 0.35 15.30 -1.18
CA ALA A 154 1.64 15.49 -1.85
C ALA A 154 1.58 15.04 -3.32
N TYR A 155 1.08 13.84 -3.58
CA TYR A 155 0.92 13.32 -4.93
C TYR A 155 -0.05 14.13 -5.78
N TRP A 156 -1.15 14.61 -5.19
CA TRP A 156 -2.09 15.48 -5.91
C TRP A 156 -1.50 16.87 -6.18
N PHE A 157 -0.89 17.51 -5.20
CA PHE A 157 -0.34 18.86 -5.29
C PHE A 157 0.93 18.95 -6.13
N ALA A 158 1.65 17.85 -6.34
CA ALA A 158 2.84 17.81 -7.18
C ALA A 158 2.62 18.42 -8.58
N GLY A 159 1.49 18.11 -9.22
CA GLY A 159 1.16 18.70 -10.53
C GLY A 159 0.84 20.20 -10.49
N TYR A 160 0.53 20.74 -9.31
CA TYR A 160 0.21 22.14 -9.09
C TYR A 160 1.33 22.91 -8.39
N GLU A 161 2.50 22.31 -8.13
CA GLU A 161 3.56 22.95 -7.36
C GLU A 161 4.01 24.28 -8.00
N GLY A 162 3.99 25.37 -7.23
CA GLY A 162 4.65 26.61 -7.63
C GLY A 162 6.17 26.45 -7.66
N ASN A 163 6.74 25.68 -6.72
CA ASN A 163 8.15 25.32 -6.66
C ASN A 163 8.33 23.81 -6.87
N LYS A 164 8.92 23.41 -8.01
CA LYS A 164 9.07 21.99 -8.37
C LYS A 164 9.84 21.19 -7.30
N GLY A 165 9.27 20.05 -6.90
CA GLY A 165 9.83 19.11 -5.93
C GLY A 165 9.59 19.46 -4.46
N GLU A 166 8.78 20.47 -4.14
CA GLU A 166 8.47 20.87 -2.77
C GLU A 166 7.67 19.81 -2.00
N CYS A 167 6.60 19.27 -2.57
CA CYS A 167 5.79 18.19 -2.02
C CYS A 167 6.63 16.92 -1.81
N LYS A 168 7.51 16.57 -2.77
CA LYS A 168 8.38 15.38 -2.66
C LYS A 168 9.37 15.52 -1.51
N LYS A 169 10.00 16.69 -1.36
CA LYS A 169 10.88 17.00 -0.21
C LYS A 169 10.14 16.94 1.12
N ILE A 170 8.91 17.48 1.19
CA ILE A 170 8.05 17.42 2.37
C ILE A 170 7.77 15.97 2.76
N LEU A 171 7.37 15.14 1.79
CA LEU A 171 7.05 13.73 2.03
C LEU A 171 8.27 12.94 2.52
N TYR A 172 9.41 13.11 1.86
CA TYR A 172 10.67 12.46 2.24
C TYR A 172 11.08 12.80 3.68
N ARG A 173 11.10 14.10 4.03
CA ARG A 173 11.45 14.54 5.40
C ARG A 173 10.43 14.07 6.43
N CYS A 174 9.14 14.03 6.08
CA CYS A 174 8.10 13.49 6.94
C CYS A 174 8.37 12.03 7.28
N ARG A 175 8.62 11.18 6.28
CA ARG A 175 8.93 9.76 6.50
C ARG A 175 10.18 9.59 7.37
N GLN A 176 11.25 10.32 7.08
CA GLN A 176 12.50 10.24 7.85
C GLN A 176 12.34 10.68 9.31
N GLU A 177 11.76 11.86 9.57
CA GLU A 177 11.61 12.38 10.93
C GLU A 177 10.73 11.46 11.78
N VAL A 178 9.64 10.91 11.23
CA VAL A 178 8.74 10.00 11.96
C VAL A 178 9.41 8.66 12.28
N VAL A 179 10.23 8.12 11.38
CA VAL A 179 10.96 6.87 11.64
C VAL A 179 12.07 7.08 12.67
N SER A 180 12.72 8.24 12.69
CA SER A 180 13.82 8.55 13.62
C SER A 180 13.42 8.77 15.08
N THR A 181 12.14 9.04 15.36
CA THR A 181 11.66 9.26 16.73
C THR A 181 11.21 7.95 17.36
N GLU A 182 11.55 7.70 18.62
CA GLU A 182 11.03 6.57 19.42
C GLU A 182 9.85 6.98 20.32
N ASP A 183 9.51 8.26 20.37
CA ASP A 183 8.36 8.75 21.13
C ASP A 183 7.10 8.83 20.25
N SER A 184 6.07 8.09 20.66
CA SER A 184 4.79 8.00 19.95
C SER A 184 4.00 9.32 19.86
N ASP A 185 4.10 10.21 20.86
CA ASP A 185 3.41 11.49 20.86
C ASP A 185 4.15 12.50 19.97
N GLN A 186 5.48 12.45 19.96
CA GLN A 186 6.34 13.21 19.08
C GLN A 186 6.15 12.79 17.62
N ALA A 187 6.03 11.49 17.33
CA ALA A 187 5.68 11.00 15.99
C ALA A 187 4.38 11.63 15.48
N LEU A 188 3.33 11.70 16.31
CA LEU A 188 2.07 12.34 15.96
C LEU A 188 2.20 13.86 15.78
N LYS A 189 3.04 14.53 16.58
CA LYS A 189 3.34 15.96 16.41
C LYS A 189 4.06 16.22 15.09
N ILE A 190 5.03 15.40 14.72
CA ILE A 190 5.76 15.47 13.45
C ILE A 190 4.79 15.29 12.28
N LEU A 191 3.96 14.25 12.31
CA LEU A 191 2.93 14.04 11.28
C LEU A 191 1.95 15.23 11.19
N THR A 192 1.55 15.80 12.32
CA THR A 192 0.67 16.98 12.33
C THR A 192 1.37 18.23 11.77
N LYS A 193 2.66 18.43 12.07
CA LYS A 193 3.51 19.48 11.49
C LYS A 193 3.56 19.34 9.97
N TYR A 194 3.85 18.14 9.46
CA TYR A 194 3.95 17.89 8.02
C TYR A 194 2.61 17.94 7.30
N LYS A 195 1.52 17.53 7.97
CA LYS A 195 0.16 17.78 7.49
C LYS A 195 -0.08 19.27 7.29
N LYS A 196 0.30 20.14 8.23
CA LYS A 196 0.18 21.59 8.03
C LYS A 196 1.09 22.09 6.91
N ALA A 197 2.33 21.62 6.85
CA ALA A 197 3.29 22.00 5.81
C ALA A 197 2.76 21.70 4.39
N ILE A 198 2.21 20.50 4.16
CA ILE A 198 1.69 20.13 2.82
C ILE A 198 0.47 20.96 2.42
N HIS A 199 -0.33 21.44 3.38
CA HIS A 199 -1.46 22.33 3.08
C HIS A 199 -1.03 23.77 2.73
N ASN A 200 0.17 24.16 3.11
CA ASN A 200 0.70 25.52 2.92
C ASN A 200 1.67 25.62 1.73
N VAL A 201 1.85 24.54 0.96
CA VAL A 201 2.66 24.58 -0.26
C VAL A 201 2.08 25.61 -1.22
N LYS A 202 2.96 26.39 -1.86
CA LYS A 202 2.54 27.34 -2.90
C LYS A 202 2.07 26.57 -4.12
N LEU A 203 0.80 26.76 -4.51
CA LEU A 203 0.20 26.10 -5.67
C LEU A 203 -0.05 27.10 -6.79
N ASP A 204 0.18 26.66 -8.03
CA ASP A 204 -0.13 27.36 -9.25
C ASP A 204 -1.21 26.57 -10.01
N TYR A 205 -2.45 27.03 -9.88
CA TYR A 205 -3.60 26.40 -10.52
C TYR A 205 -3.69 26.67 -12.03
N SER A 206 -2.87 27.58 -12.58
CA SER A 206 -2.84 27.85 -14.02
C SER A 206 -2.18 26.73 -14.84
N LYS A 207 -1.42 25.84 -14.20
CA LYS A 207 -0.66 24.76 -14.85
C LYS A 207 -1.51 23.65 -15.46
N GLU A 208 -2.76 23.48 -15.01
CA GLU A 208 -3.67 22.41 -15.43
C GLU A 208 -2.99 21.04 -15.68
N PRO A 209 -2.38 20.42 -14.65
CA PRO A 209 -1.62 19.18 -14.82
C PRO A 209 -2.49 18.01 -15.30
N LEU A 210 -1.84 16.99 -15.84
CA LEU A 210 -2.46 15.67 -16.03
C LEU A 210 -2.87 15.09 -14.68
N LYS A 211 -4.04 14.45 -14.65
CA LYS A 211 -4.61 13.74 -13.50
C LYS A 211 -4.68 12.27 -13.81
N VAL A 212 -3.89 11.46 -13.13
CA VAL A 212 -3.76 10.03 -13.40
C VAL A 212 -4.16 9.20 -12.18
N ALA A 213 -5.08 8.26 -12.38
CA ALA A 213 -5.44 7.30 -11.33
C ALA A 213 -4.47 6.12 -11.30
N ILE A 214 -4.00 5.74 -10.11
CA ILE A 214 -3.25 4.51 -9.88
C ILE A 214 -4.22 3.46 -9.33
N ILE A 215 -4.37 2.37 -10.06
CA ILE A 215 -5.31 1.28 -9.75
C ILE A 215 -4.60 -0.06 -9.78
N GLY A 216 -5.17 -1.10 -9.16
CA GLY A 216 -4.68 -2.48 -9.28
C GLY A 216 -4.57 -3.22 -7.96
N GLU A 217 -3.55 -4.08 -7.84
CA GLU A 217 -3.36 -4.92 -6.65
C GLU A 217 -2.86 -4.09 -5.46
N ILE A 218 -3.52 -4.19 -4.30
CA ILE A 218 -3.28 -3.31 -3.16
C ILE A 218 -1.80 -3.23 -2.76
N TYR A 219 -1.11 -4.36 -2.56
CA TYR A 219 0.27 -4.34 -2.11
C TYR A 219 1.13 -3.59 -3.12
N THR A 220 0.96 -3.94 -4.39
CA THR A 220 1.77 -3.40 -5.47
C THR A 220 1.53 -1.90 -5.68
N VAL A 221 0.30 -1.41 -5.49
CA VAL A 221 0.03 0.04 -5.62
C VAL A 221 0.43 0.85 -4.39
N ILE A 222 0.45 0.26 -3.18
CA ILE A 222 0.81 0.99 -1.95
C ILE A 222 2.30 0.94 -1.61
N GLU A 223 3.01 -0.09 -2.06
CA GLU A 223 4.42 -0.32 -1.70
C GLU A 223 5.36 0.25 -2.78
N PRO A 224 6.07 1.37 -2.50
CA PRO A 224 6.82 2.10 -3.54
C PRO A 224 7.87 1.25 -4.27
N PHE A 225 8.60 0.40 -3.55
CA PHE A 225 9.62 -0.44 -4.18
C PHE A 225 9.02 -1.41 -5.20
N SER A 226 7.85 -1.98 -4.90
CA SER A 226 7.19 -2.99 -5.75
C SER A 226 6.67 -2.43 -7.09
N ASN A 227 6.50 -1.11 -7.19
CA ASN A 227 6.01 -0.42 -8.40
C ASN A 227 7.03 0.57 -8.97
N GLN A 228 8.30 0.45 -8.58
CA GLN A 228 9.39 1.34 -9.01
C GLN A 228 9.12 2.83 -8.74
N TYR A 229 8.47 3.12 -7.61
CA TYR A 229 8.19 4.47 -7.11
C TYR A 229 7.34 5.30 -8.07
N ILE A 230 6.33 4.69 -8.70
CA ILE A 230 5.53 5.32 -9.77
C ILE A 230 4.92 6.67 -9.37
N GLU A 231 4.32 6.79 -8.19
CA GLU A 231 3.72 8.06 -7.76
C GLU A 231 4.78 9.14 -7.59
N GLU A 232 5.96 8.79 -7.08
CA GLU A 232 7.09 9.73 -6.94
C GLU A 232 7.72 10.13 -8.27
N ARG A 233 7.69 9.25 -9.28
CA ARG A 233 8.09 9.57 -10.67
C ARG A 233 7.08 10.50 -11.32
N LEU A 234 5.78 10.26 -11.13
CA LEU A 234 4.71 11.14 -11.60
C LEU A 234 4.84 12.55 -11.00
N MET A 235 5.26 12.68 -9.74
CA MET A 235 5.59 13.99 -9.16
C MET A 235 6.71 14.69 -9.94
N ASP A 236 7.76 13.97 -10.33
CA ASP A 236 8.89 14.54 -11.07
C ASP A 236 8.48 15.02 -12.48
N TYR A 237 7.48 14.37 -13.08
CA TYR A 237 6.85 14.77 -14.33
C TYR A 237 5.80 15.89 -14.19
N GLY A 238 5.49 16.34 -12.97
CA GLY A 238 4.46 17.36 -12.75
C GLY A 238 3.03 16.85 -12.96
N VAL A 239 2.82 15.55 -12.72
CA VAL A 239 1.51 14.89 -12.84
C VAL A 239 0.87 14.78 -11.45
N SER A 240 -0.42 15.05 -11.37
CA SER A 240 -1.21 14.80 -10.17
C SER A 240 -1.70 13.36 -10.18
N SER A 241 -1.19 12.52 -9.28
CA SER A 241 -1.68 11.13 -9.13
C SER A 241 -2.73 10.99 -8.04
N ILE A 242 -3.59 9.98 -8.18
CA ILE A 242 -4.56 9.61 -7.15
C ILE A 242 -4.69 8.10 -7.03
N ARG A 243 -4.65 7.62 -5.79
CA ARG A 243 -4.86 6.23 -5.41
C ARG A 243 -5.88 6.17 -4.27
N THR A 244 -6.91 5.32 -4.39
CA THR A 244 -7.90 5.14 -3.31
C THR A 244 -7.44 4.12 -2.30
N LEU A 245 -6.82 3.04 -2.78
CA LEU A 245 -6.35 1.95 -1.94
C LEU A 245 -5.15 2.41 -1.11
N THR A 246 -5.33 2.53 0.20
CA THR A 246 -4.28 2.88 1.17
C THR A 246 -4.34 1.96 2.38
N PRO A 247 -3.27 1.87 3.20
CA PRO A 247 -3.32 1.15 4.47
C PRO A 247 -4.50 1.57 5.37
N SER A 248 -4.74 2.88 5.51
CA SER A 248 -5.86 3.38 6.32
C SER A 248 -7.23 3.10 5.71
N TRP A 249 -7.33 3.09 4.37
CA TRP A 249 -8.54 2.62 3.69
C TRP A 249 -8.77 1.13 3.97
N TRP A 250 -7.72 0.30 3.88
CA TRP A 250 -7.82 -1.15 4.07
C TRP A 250 -8.29 -1.52 5.48
N VAL A 251 -7.73 -0.87 6.51
CA VAL A 251 -8.17 -1.08 7.91
C VAL A 251 -9.64 -0.69 8.08
N LYS A 252 -10.09 0.42 7.47
CA LYS A 252 -11.50 0.84 7.49
C LYS A 252 -12.40 -0.13 6.73
N ASP A 253 -11.96 -0.58 5.56
CA ASP A 253 -12.70 -1.53 4.73
C ASP A 253 -12.91 -2.85 5.47
N MET A 254 -11.85 -3.40 6.05
CA MET A 254 -11.88 -4.60 6.86
C MET A 254 -12.85 -4.46 8.05
N ALA A 255 -12.79 -3.35 8.79
CA ALA A 255 -13.67 -3.10 9.94
C ALA A 255 -15.15 -3.01 9.53
N LEU A 256 -15.44 -2.39 8.38
CA LEU A 256 -16.81 -2.21 7.88
C LEU A 256 -17.36 -3.44 7.14
N LYS A 257 -16.49 -4.40 6.78
CA LYS A 257 -16.88 -5.61 6.05
C LYS A 257 -17.86 -6.47 6.85
N ALA A 258 -17.74 -6.47 8.19
CA ALA A 258 -18.64 -7.22 9.08
C ALA A 258 -20.10 -6.77 8.99
N VAL A 259 -20.35 -5.49 8.67
CA VAL A 259 -21.69 -4.89 8.53
C VAL A 259 -22.05 -4.61 7.06
N HIS A 260 -21.28 -5.13 6.09
CA HIS A 260 -21.48 -4.93 4.66
C HIS A 260 -21.50 -3.46 4.18
N LEU A 261 -20.93 -2.53 4.97
CA LEU A 261 -20.82 -1.11 4.61
C LEU A 261 -19.48 -0.75 3.96
N ASN A 262 -18.67 -1.75 3.64
CA ASN A 262 -17.35 -1.58 3.08
C ASN A 262 -17.42 -1.24 1.58
N SER A 263 -16.58 -0.29 1.14
CA SER A 263 -16.37 0.09 -0.27
C SER A 263 -17.61 0.20 -1.16
N ILE A 264 -18.74 0.67 -0.62
CA ILE A 264 -20.03 0.71 -1.32
C ILE A 264 -19.93 1.42 -2.68
N LYS A 265 -19.23 2.56 -2.75
CA LYS A 265 -19.06 3.32 -4.00
C LYS A 265 -18.28 2.52 -5.05
N LEU A 266 -17.17 1.88 -4.65
CA LEU A 266 -16.36 1.04 -5.53
C LEU A 266 -17.16 -0.17 -6.01
N ARG A 267 -17.83 -0.89 -5.10
CA ARG A 267 -18.65 -2.07 -5.42
C ARG A 267 -19.85 -1.73 -6.31
N ARG A 268 -20.41 -0.53 -6.21
CA ARG A 268 -21.47 -0.06 -7.11
C ARG A 268 -20.93 0.30 -8.48
N ALA A 269 -19.78 0.98 -8.54
CA ALA A 269 -19.14 1.33 -9.80
C ALA A 269 -18.64 0.09 -10.56
N SER A 270 -18.11 -0.90 -9.84
CA SER A 270 -17.57 -2.13 -10.45
C SER A 270 -18.63 -2.97 -11.15
N LYS A 271 -19.87 -2.98 -10.65
CA LYS A 271 -20.99 -3.78 -11.19
C LYS A 271 -21.34 -3.47 -12.64
N GLU A 272 -20.91 -2.32 -13.16
CA GLU A 272 -21.06 -1.96 -14.57
C GLU A 272 -20.31 -2.92 -15.50
N TYR A 273 -19.17 -3.45 -15.05
CA TYR A 273 -18.28 -4.31 -15.86
C TYR A 273 -17.92 -5.64 -15.20
N LEU A 274 -18.12 -5.76 -13.88
CA LEU A 274 -17.82 -6.95 -13.08
C LEU A 274 -18.98 -7.21 -12.12
N ALA A 275 -19.93 -8.06 -12.54
CA ALA A 275 -21.14 -8.36 -11.78
C ALA A 275 -20.87 -9.18 -10.51
N LEU A 276 -19.88 -10.07 -10.55
CA LEU A 276 -19.50 -10.95 -9.45
C LEU A 276 -18.08 -10.64 -8.96
N GLY A 277 -17.91 -10.55 -7.65
CA GLY A 277 -16.60 -10.36 -7.06
C GLY A 277 -15.77 -11.64 -7.15
N ILE A 278 -14.62 -11.56 -7.82
CA ILE A 278 -13.66 -12.68 -8.00
C ILE A 278 -12.55 -12.70 -6.94
N GLY A 279 -12.69 -11.84 -5.93
CA GLY A 279 -11.73 -11.63 -4.84
C GLY A 279 -10.45 -10.92 -5.25
N GLY A 280 -9.43 -10.97 -4.38
CA GLY A 280 -8.33 -10.03 -4.44
C GLY A 280 -8.84 -8.59 -4.36
N HIS A 281 -8.35 -7.73 -5.27
CA HIS A 281 -8.77 -6.33 -5.40
C HIS A 281 -9.40 -6.02 -6.76
N ALA A 282 -9.89 -7.03 -7.49
CA ALA A 282 -10.44 -6.82 -8.83
C ALA A 282 -11.70 -5.95 -8.84
N THR A 283 -12.55 -6.10 -7.82
CA THR A 283 -13.76 -5.26 -7.65
C THR A 283 -13.38 -3.80 -7.46
N GLU A 284 -12.37 -3.56 -6.64
CA GLU A 284 -11.81 -2.25 -6.36
C GLU A 284 -11.16 -1.66 -7.61
N CYS A 285 -10.29 -2.40 -8.31
CA CYS A 285 -9.62 -1.96 -9.53
C CYS A 285 -10.61 -1.52 -10.61
N ILE A 286 -11.62 -2.34 -10.91
CA ILE A 286 -12.67 -1.99 -11.89
C ILE A 286 -13.50 -0.80 -11.39
N GLY A 287 -13.85 -0.78 -10.10
CA GLY A 287 -14.57 0.33 -9.49
C GLY A 287 -13.80 1.66 -9.57
N GLU A 288 -12.50 1.65 -9.29
CA GLU A 288 -11.63 2.82 -9.39
C GLU A 288 -11.51 3.32 -10.82
N ALA A 289 -11.37 2.44 -11.82
CA ALA A 289 -11.36 2.82 -13.22
C ALA A 289 -12.66 3.55 -13.61
N VAL A 290 -13.82 3.00 -13.25
CA VAL A 290 -15.13 3.62 -13.52
C VAL A 290 -15.26 4.95 -12.78
N LEU A 291 -14.85 5.06 -11.52
CA LEU A 291 -14.91 6.31 -10.77
C LEU A 291 -13.95 7.38 -11.31
N ALA A 292 -12.77 6.99 -11.78
CA ALA A 292 -11.80 7.89 -12.41
C ALA A 292 -12.40 8.52 -13.68
N THR A 293 -13.12 7.75 -14.49
CA THR A 293 -13.82 8.29 -15.68
C THR A 293 -14.90 9.31 -15.28
N LYS A 294 -15.68 9.02 -14.23
CA LYS A 294 -16.72 9.93 -13.71
C LYS A 294 -16.13 11.21 -13.11
N ALA A 295 -14.93 11.12 -12.54
CA ALA A 295 -14.19 12.25 -12.01
C ALA A 295 -13.46 13.08 -13.09
N LYS A 296 -13.56 12.68 -14.37
CA LYS A 296 -12.89 13.33 -15.50
C LYS A 296 -11.37 13.43 -15.32
N TYR A 297 -10.75 12.35 -14.85
CA TYR A 297 -9.30 12.21 -14.92
C TYR A 297 -8.85 11.95 -16.35
N ASP A 298 -7.57 12.17 -16.64
CA ASP A 298 -7.02 12.08 -17.99
C ASP A 298 -6.70 10.63 -18.39
N GLY A 299 -6.34 9.78 -17.41
CA GLY A 299 -6.11 8.35 -17.62
C GLY A 299 -5.91 7.58 -16.32
N ALA A 300 -5.71 6.26 -16.44
CA ALA A 300 -5.31 5.41 -15.32
C ALA A 300 -4.15 4.48 -15.65
N ILE A 301 -3.39 4.11 -14.62
CA ILE A 301 -2.31 3.13 -14.69
C ILE A 301 -2.68 1.98 -13.75
N GLN A 302 -2.96 0.81 -14.32
CA GLN A 302 -3.14 -0.44 -13.59
C GLN A 302 -1.77 -1.04 -13.26
N ILE A 303 -1.54 -1.39 -12.00
CA ILE A 303 -0.28 -2.01 -11.55
C ILE A 303 -0.58 -3.26 -10.72
N PHE A 304 0.04 -4.37 -11.07
CA PHE A 304 -0.12 -5.61 -10.33
C PHE A 304 1.06 -6.58 -10.56
N PRO A 305 1.27 -7.58 -9.68
CA PRO A 305 2.39 -8.49 -9.83
C PRO A 305 2.04 -9.68 -10.74
N VAL A 306 3.03 -10.25 -11.43
CA VAL A 306 2.86 -11.49 -12.19
C VAL A 306 2.22 -12.57 -11.30
N GLY A 307 1.29 -13.34 -11.88
CA GLY A 307 0.56 -14.38 -11.16
C GLY A 307 -0.62 -13.89 -10.31
N CYS A 308 -0.92 -12.59 -10.29
CA CYS A 308 -2.13 -12.07 -9.63
C CYS A 308 -3.37 -12.31 -10.49
N MET A 309 -3.99 -13.49 -10.34
CA MET A 309 -5.18 -13.88 -11.11
C MET A 309 -6.31 -12.84 -11.09
N PRO A 310 -6.72 -12.26 -9.95
CA PRO A 310 -7.79 -11.25 -9.96
C PRO A 310 -7.47 -10.04 -10.85
N GLU A 311 -6.22 -9.56 -10.83
CA GLU A 311 -5.82 -8.42 -11.66
C GLU A 311 -5.58 -8.76 -13.12
N ILE A 312 -5.23 -10.01 -13.44
CA ILE A 312 -5.23 -10.51 -14.83
C ILE A 312 -6.65 -10.46 -15.40
N VAL A 313 -7.67 -10.82 -14.61
CA VAL A 313 -9.06 -10.68 -15.02
C VAL A 313 -9.44 -9.20 -15.16
N SER A 314 -9.06 -8.33 -14.21
CA SER A 314 -9.25 -6.88 -14.34
C SER A 314 -8.64 -6.35 -15.63
N LYS A 315 -7.39 -6.74 -15.95
CA LYS A 315 -6.67 -6.37 -17.17
C LYS A 315 -7.43 -6.78 -18.44
N ALA A 316 -8.15 -7.92 -18.44
CA ALA A 316 -8.95 -8.34 -19.58
C ALA A 316 -10.22 -7.47 -19.77
N ILE A 317 -10.73 -6.88 -18.69
CA ILE A 317 -11.95 -6.05 -18.70
C ILE A 317 -11.64 -4.57 -19.00
N LEU A 318 -10.51 -4.04 -18.50
CA LEU A 318 -10.14 -2.63 -18.62
C LEU A 318 -10.12 -2.08 -20.06
N PRO A 319 -9.73 -2.83 -21.11
CA PRO A 319 -9.82 -2.35 -22.50
C PRO A 319 -11.25 -2.00 -22.93
N THR A 320 -12.25 -2.74 -22.46
CA THR A 320 -13.67 -2.44 -22.72
C THR A 320 -14.06 -1.12 -22.08
N ILE A 321 -13.69 -0.91 -20.81
CA ILE A 321 -13.91 0.36 -20.10
C ILE A 321 -13.20 1.51 -20.83
N SER A 322 -11.95 1.28 -21.26
CA SER A 322 -11.15 2.28 -21.95
C SER A 322 -11.82 2.75 -23.25
N LYS A 323 -12.33 1.80 -24.03
CA LYS A 323 -13.04 2.09 -25.29
C LYS A 323 -14.38 2.77 -25.06
N GLU A 324 -15.24 2.20 -24.21
CA GLU A 324 -16.60 2.70 -24.00
C GLU A 324 -16.65 4.05 -23.29
N LYS A 325 -15.69 4.32 -22.38
CA LYS A 325 -15.60 5.58 -21.65
C LYS A 325 -14.62 6.57 -22.28
N ASN A 326 -14.00 6.22 -23.41
CA ASN A 326 -12.95 7.01 -24.05
C ASN A 326 -11.84 7.47 -23.08
N PHE A 327 -11.43 6.56 -22.20
CA PHE A 327 -10.55 6.82 -21.06
C PHE A 327 -9.29 5.94 -21.16
N PRO A 328 -8.12 6.48 -21.50
CA PRO A 328 -6.91 5.68 -21.67
C PRO A 328 -6.49 4.98 -20.36
N ILE A 329 -6.22 3.68 -20.45
CA ILE A 329 -5.74 2.87 -19.33
C ILE A 329 -4.47 2.12 -19.78
N MET A 330 -3.37 2.32 -19.06
CA MET A 330 -2.13 1.55 -19.24
C MET A 330 -2.03 0.47 -18.17
N THR A 331 -1.51 -0.71 -18.52
CA THR A 331 -1.22 -1.77 -17.56
C THR A 331 0.28 -2.02 -17.43
N LEU A 332 0.76 -2.04 -16.20
CA LEU A 332 2.13 -2.36 -15.79
C LEU A 332 2.09 -3.63 -14.94
N VAL A 333 2.76 -4.68 -15.40
CA VAL A 333 2.87 -5.95 -14.70
C VAL A 333 4.26 -6.02 -14.07
N MET A 334 4.32 -6.29 -12.78
CA MET A 334 5.56 -6.26 -11.98
C MET A 334 6.06 -7.67 -11.65
N ASP A 335 7.35 -7.89 -11.79
CA ASP A 335 8.05 -9.11 -11.37
C ASP A 335 9.44 -8.78 -10.80
N GLU A 336 10.17 -9.80 -10.35
CA GLU A 336 11.54 -9.66 -9.84
C GLU A 336 12.59 -9.27 -10.89
N MET A 337 12.28 -9.43 -12.19
CA MET A 337 13.19 -9.16 -13.30
C MET A 337 12.91 -7.81 -14.00
N THR A 338 11.96 -7.03 -13.48
CA THR A 338 11.46 -5.85 -14.17
C THR A 338 12.53 -4.74 -14.17
N GLY A 339 13.10 -4.46 -15.34
CA GLY A 339 14.08 -3.39 -15.53
C GLY A 339 13.47 -1.99 -15.50
N GLU A 340 14.15 -1.04 -14.85
CA GLU A 340 13.65 0.33 -14.65
C GLU A 340 13.52 1.16 -15.94
N GLY A 341 14.44 0.99 -16.90
CA GLY A 341 14.49 1.80 -18.12
C GLY A 341 13.26 1.61 -19.01
N GLY A 342 12.90 0.35 -19.30
CA GLY A 342 11.73 0.04 -20.12
C GLY A 342 10.40 0.44 -19.46
N TYR A 343 10.36 0.44 -18.13
CA TYR A 343 9.20 0.90 -17.37
C TYR A 343 9.01 2.41 -17.48
N ALA A 344 10.09 3.18 -17.25
CA ALA A 344 10.08 4.65 -17.32
C ALA A 344 9.59 5.15 -18.67
N THR A 345 10.16 4.64 -19.77
CA THR A 345 9.80 5.07 -21.13
C THR A 345 8.34 4.77 -21.48
N ARG A 346 7.77 3.67 -20.95
CA ARG A 346 6.34 3.37 -21.15
C ARG A 346 5.43 4.35 -20.42
N VAL A 347 5.81 4.76 -19.21
CA VAL A 347 5.09 5.80 -18.46
C VAL A 347 5.16 7.13 -19.19
N GLU A 348 6.35 7.55 -19.64
CA GLU A 348 6.55 8.78 -20.41
C GLU A 348 5.70 8.80 -21.68
N ALA A 349 5.77 7.74 -22.49
CA ALA A 349 4.96 7.62 -23.72
C ALA A 349 3.44 7.63 -23.43
N PHE A 350 3.01 7.08 -22.30
CA PHE A 350 1.61 7.14 -21.89
C PHE A 350 1.20 8.57 -21.50
N LEU A 351 2.03 9.29 -20.76
CA LEU A 351 1.78 10.69 -20.40
C LEU A 351 1.73 11.59 -21.64
N ASP A 352 2.65 11.42 -22.60
CA ASP A 352 2.63 12.14 -23.89
C ASP A 352 1.32 11.91 -24.65
N LEU A 353 0.81 10.67 -24.63
CA LEU A 353 -0.47 10.33 -25.23
C LEU A 353 -1.63 11.06 -24.53
N LEU A 354 -1.62 11.14 -23.20
CA LEU A 354 -2.64 11.85 -22.44
C LEU A 354 -2.62 13.35 -22.72
N GLU A 355 -1.44 13.96 -22.75
CA GLU A 355 -1.24 15.39 -23.02
C GLU A 355 -1.80 15.76 -24.40
N ARG A 356 -1.43 15.02 -25.45
CA ARG A 356 -1.96 15.23 -26.82
C ARG A 356 -3.46 15.08 -26.92
N ARG A 357 -4.06 14.18 -26.13
CA ARG A 357 -5.52 14.02 -26.10
C ARG A 357 -6.20 15.22 -25.44
N LYS A 358 -5.59 15.74 -24.37
CA LYS A 358 -6.09 16.91 -23.65
C LYS A 358 -6.03 18.17 -24.53
N GLU A 359 -4.93 18.39 -25.25
CA GLU A 359 -4.78 19.51 -26.19
C GLU A 359 -5.81 19.47 -27.32
N ARG A 360 -6.06 18.28 -27.90
CA ARG A 360 -7.07 18.11 -28.98
C ARG A 360 -8.50 18.39 -28.53
N CYS A 361 -8.78 18.35 -27.22
CA CYS A 361 -10.10 18.67 -26.67
C CYS A 361 -10.31 20.17 -26.39
N ILE A 362 -9.28 21.03 -26.58
CA ILE A 362 -9.35 22.48 -26.37
C ILE A 362 -9.77 23.24 -27.66
N ILE A 363 -10.10 22.53 -28.74
CA ILE A 363 -10.49 23.11 -30.04
C ILE A 363 -11.98 23.41 -30.11
#